data_AF-A0A920VQD0-F1
#
_entry.id   AF-A0A920VQD0-F1
#
_cell.length_a   1.000
_cell.length_b   1.000
_cell.length_c   1.000
_cell.angle_alpha   90.00
_cell.angle_beta   90.00
_cell.angle_gamma   90.00
#
_symmetry.space_group_name_H-M   'P 1'
#
loop_
_entity.id
_entity.type
_entity.pdbx_description
1 polymer ?
#
loop_
_entity_poly.entity_id
_entity_poly.type
_entity_poly.pdbx_seq_one_letter_code
_entity_poly.pdbx_strand_id
1 'polypeptide(L)'
;MLSEATVKVRVGKNIIHTAAEGEGPVGALDGALRKGLIDAYPELSAIRLTDYKVRVVNEGVGTGAAVRVVIESADGKNVWHTVGASTNILEASWLALTDSFEWWLFNNNIITS
;
A
#
# COMPACT_ATOMS: atom_id res chain seq x y z
N MET A 1 2.16 -12.11 16.04
CA MET A 1 1.50 -10.93 16.64
C MET A 1 0.48 -10.46 15.63
N LEU A 2 -0.80 -10.41 15.99
CA LEU A 2 -1.83 -9.89 15.08
C LEU A 2 -1.80 -8.35 15.14
N SER A 3 -1.83 -7.68 13.99
CA SER A 3 -1.98 -6.23 13.91
C SER A 3 -3.32 -5.90 13.26
N GLU A 4 -3.97 -4.84 13.71
CA GLU A 4 -5.16 -4.27 13.05
C GLU A 4 -4.80 -2.90 12.48
N ALA A 5 -5.34 -2.58 11.31
CA ALA A 5 -5.28 -1.25 10.72
C ALA A 5 -6.68 -0.80 10.33
N THR A 6 -6.95 0.49 10.50
CA THR A 6 -8.16 1.15 10.02
C THR A 6 -7.77 2.15 8.94
N VAL A 7 -8.52 2.15 7.83
CA VAL A 7 -8.33 3.04 6.69
C VAL A 7 -9.64 3.78 6.41
N LYS A 8 -9.50 5.06 6.04
CA LYS A 8 -10.59 5.89 5.53
C LYS A 8 -10.25 6.32 4.11
N VAL A 9 -10.98 5.78 3.13
CA VAL A 9 -10.83 6.15 1.72
C VAL A 9 -12.05 6.92 1.22
N ARG A 10 -11.85 7.69 0.15
CA ARG A 10 -12.93 8.31 -0.61
C ARG A 10 -12.95 7.71 -2.01
N VAL A 11 -14.10 7.17 -2.41
CA VAL A 11 -14.34 6.66 -3.76
C VAL A 11 -15.51 7.44 -4.37
N GLY A 12 -15.21 8.29 -5.35
CA GLY A 12 -16.18 9.27 -5.85
C GLY A 12 -16.70 10.17 -4.73
N LYS A 13 -18.01 10.11 -4.45
CA LYS A 13 -18.66 10.88 -3.37
C LYS A 13 -18.74 10.12 -2.04
N ASN A 14 -18.41 8.83 -2.03
CA ASN A 14 -18.57 7.98 -0.86
C ASN A 14 -17.30 7.99 -0.03
N ILE A 15 -17.46 8.13 1.29
CA ILE A 15 -16.37 7.97 2.27
C ILE A 15 -16.58 6.62 2.94
N ILE A 16 -15.59 5.75 2.82
CA ILE A 16 -15.63 4.38 3.33
C ILE A 16 -14.59 4.26 4.44
N HIS A 17 -14.99 3.69 5.58
CA HIS A 17 -14.10 3.40 6.71
C HIS A 17 -14.07 1.89 6.90
N THR A 18 -12.89 1.30 6.80
CA THR A 18 -12.69 -0.14 6.85
C THR A 18 -11.55 -0.48 7.79
N ALA A 19 -11.62 -1.67 8.38
CA ALA A 19 -10.55 -2.23 9.20
C ALA A 19 -10.23 -3.67 8.76
N ALA A 20 -8.98 -4.09 8.95
CA ALA A 20 -8.56 -5.46 8.74
C ALA A 20 -7.43 -5.83 9.70
N GLU A 21 -7.38 -7.12 10.02
CA GLU A 21 -6.28 -7.73 10.73
C GLU A 21 -5.27 -8.34 9.75
N GLY A 22 -4.02 -8.46 10.17
CA GLY A 22 -2.96 -9.14 9.41
C GLY A 22 -1.81 -9.58 10.30
N GLU A 23 -0.88 -10.36 9.73
CA GLU A 23 0.31 -10.87 10.44
C GLU A 23 1.32 -9.76 10.84
N GLY A 24 1.11 -8.55 10.33
CA GLY A 24 1.84 -7.34 10.68
C GLY A 24 1.10 -6.09 10.22
N PRO A 25 1.58 -4.88 10.58
CA PRO A 25 0.87 -3.63 10.31
C PRO A 25 0.66 -3.39 8.81
N VAL A 26 1.60 -3.81 7.96
CA VAL A 26 1.51 -3.64 6.50
C VAL A 26 0.45 -4.57 5.89
N GLY A 27 0.38 -5.82 6.35
CA GLY A 27 -0.66 -6.76 5.91
C GLY A 27 -2.06 -6.31 6.36
N ALA A 28 -2.17 -5.78 7.58
CA ALA A 28 -3.42 -5.18 8.06
C ALA A 28 -3.82 -3.95 7.22
N LEU A 29 -2.85 -3.12 6.83
CA LEU A 29 -3.06 -1.94 5.99
C LEU A 29 -3.51 -2.29 4.57
N ASP A 30 -2.85 -3.26 3.92
CA ASP A 30 -3.27 -3.83 2.62
C ASP A 30 -4.70 -4.37 2.70
N GLY A 31 -5.00 -5.18 3.71
CA GLY A 31 -6.35 -5.72 3.91
C GLY A 31 -7.40 -4.63 4.08
N ALA A 32 -7.13 -3.61 4.89
CA ALA A 32 -8.07 -2.52 5.16
C ALA A 32 -8.29 -1.64 3.93
N LEU A 33 -7.22 -1.30 3.20
CA LEU A 33 -7.29 -0.53 1.95
C LEU A 33 -8.07 -1.30 0.89
N ARG A 34 -7.75 -2.59 0.69
CA ARG A 34 -8.44 -3.46 -0.26
C ARG A 34 -9.93 -3.55 0.04
N LYS A 35 -10.32 -3.76 1.30
CA LYS A 35 -11.74 -3.73 1.70
C LYS A 35 -12.42 -2.41 1.35
N GLY A 36 -11.71 -1.29 1.46
CA GLY A 36 -12.26 0.04 1.14
C GLY A 36 -12.43 0.30 -0.35
N LEU A 37 -11.73 -0.44 -1.22
CA LEU A 37 -11.69 -0.22 -2.67
C LEU A 37 -12.35 -1.33 -3.49
N ILE A 38 -12.47 -2.55 -2.96
CA ILE A 38 -12.85 -3.74 -3.74
C ILE A 38 -14.25 -3.65 -4.36
N ASP A 39 -15.19 -2.95 -3.73
CA ASP A 39 -16.55 -2.78 -4.27
C ASP A 39 -16.56 -1.91 -5.54
N ALA A 40 -15.62 -0.95 -5.63
CA ALA A 40 -15.48 -0.06 -6.77
C ALA A 40 -14.48 -0.57 -7.82
N TYR A 41 -13.47 -1.33 -7.38
CA TYR A 41 -12.42 -1.91 -8.21
C TYR A 41 -12.23 -3.41 -7.89
N PRO A 42 -13.17 -4.29 -8.29
CA PRO A 42 -13.10 -5.73 -8.01
C PRO A 42 -11.83 -6.40 -8.55
N GLU A 43 -11.24 -5.83 -9.60
CA GLU A 43 -10.03 -6.29 -10.27
C GLU A 43 -8.81 -6.26 -9.34
N LEU A 44 -8.83 -5.42 -8.29
CA LEU A 44 -7.76 -5.39 -7.29
C LEU A 44 -7.55 -6.75 -6.63
N SER A 45 -8.56 -7.64 -6.59
CA SER A 45 -8.44 -9.02 -6.09
C SER A 45 -7.33 -9.85 -6.76
N ALA A 46 -6.88 -9.47 -7.96
CA ALA A 46 -5.76 -10.10 -8.65
C ALA A 46 -4.40 -9.76 -8.01
N ILE A 47 -4.26 -8.56 -7.44
CA ILE A 47 -3.00 -8.05 -6.89
C ILE A 47 -2.66 -8.72 -5.57
N ARG A 48 -1.41 -9.18 -5.44
CA ARG A 48 -0.81 -9.70 -4.20
C ARG A 48 0.50 -8.98 -3.92
N LEU A 49 0.73 -8.62 -2.65
CA LEU A 49 2.06 -8.21 -2.19
C LEU A 49 2.93 -9.46 -2.06
N THR A 50 4.08 -9.46 -2.73
CA THR A 50 4.98 -10.62 -2.80
C THR A 50 6.28 -10.41 -2.04
N ASP A 51 6.73 -9.17 -1.86
CA ASP A 51 7.91 -8.83 -1.06
C ASP A 51 7.79 -7.43 -0.44
N TYR A 52 8.45 -7.25 0.69
CA TYR A 52 8.46 -6.00 1.46
C TYR A 52 9.86 -5.75 2.03
N LYS A 53 10.50 -4.67 1.58
CA LYS A 53 11.88 -4.33 1.95
C LYS A 53 11.96 -2.91 2.51
N VAL A 54 12.63 -2.79 3.65
CA VAL A 54 12.89 -1.50 4.31
C VAL A 54 14.39 -1.19 4.26
N ARG A 55 14.71 0.06 3.97
CA ARG A 55 16.06 0.61 4.01
C ARG A 55 16.05 1.95 4.73
N VAL A 56 16.97 2.16 5.66
CA VAL A 56 17.20 3.48 6.25
C VAL A 56 17.99 4.31 5.24
N VAL A 57 17.59 5.56 5.06
CA VAL A 57 18.21 6.53 4.16
C VAL A 57 18.74 7.68 5.02
N ASN A 58 20.00 8.05 4.81
CA ASN A 58 20.73 9.07 5.55
C ASN A 58 20.93 8.76 7.04
N GLU A 59 21.77 7.76 7.32
CA GLU A 59 22.22 7.42 8.68
C GLU A 59 23.03 8.54 9.37
N GLY A 60 23.44 9.58 8.63
CA GLY A 60 24.27 10.68 9.13
C GLY A 60 23.54 11.90 9.69
N VAL A 61 22.20 11.96 9.64
CA VAL A 61 21.42 13.16 10.04
C VAL A 61 20.57 12.87 11.29
N GLY A 62 21.22 12.56 12.42
CA GLY A 62 20.58 12.49 13.74
C GLY A 62 19.23 11.74 13.79
N THR A 63 18.20 12.34 14.42
CA THR A 63 16.84 11.76 14.55
C THR A 63 15.98 11.92 13.29
N GLY A 64 16.51 12.46 12.20
CA GLY A 64 15.78 12.77 10.96
C GLY A 64 15.98 11.74 9.85
N ALA A 65 16.52 10.55 10.17
CA ALA A 65 16.75 9.50 9.19
C ALA A 65 15.42 9.10 8.54
N ALA A 66 15.37 9.20 7.20
CA ALA A 66 14.20 8.76 6.45
C ALA A 66 14.26 7.25 6.27
N VAL A 67 13.12 6.59 6.24
CA VAL A 67 13.02 5.21 5.77
C VAL A 67 12.48 5.19 4.36
N ARG A 68 13.03 4.28 3.56
CA ARG A 68 12.54 3.93 2.23
C ARG A 68 11.98 2.52 2.29
N VAL A 69 10.72 2.41 1.90
CA VAL A 69 9.99 1.14 1.79
C VAL A 69 9.85 0.81 0.32
N VAL A 70 10.22 -0.40 -0.06
CA VAL A 70 9.98 -0.97 -1.38
C VAL A 70 8.98 -2.11 -1.23
N ILE A 71 7.87 -2.02 -1.96
CA ILE A 71 6.88 -3.09 -2.05
C ILE A 71 7.00 -3.72 -3.43
N GLU A 72 7.08 -5.04 -3.48
CA GLU A 72 6.86 -5.81 -4.70
C GLU A 72 5.43 -6.32 -4.72
N SER A 73 4.79 -6.22 -5.88
CA SER A 73 3.43 -6.69 -6.10
C SER A 73 3.34 -7.46 -7.41
N ALA A 74 2.41 -8.41 -7.47
CA ALA A 74 2.16 -9.24 -8.63
C ALA A 74 0.66 -9.48 -8.86
N ASP A 75 0.26 -9.64 -10.11
CA ASP A 75 -1.13 -10.00 -10.52
C ASP A 75 -1.22 -11.40 -11.17
N GLY A 76 -0.13 -12.18 -11.07
CA GLY A 76 0.02 -13.48 -11.74
C GLY A 76 0.54 -13.42 -13.18
N LYS A 77 0.59 -12.23 -13.80
CA LYS A 77 1.17 -12.02 -15.14
C LYS A 77 2.39 -11.10 -15.10
N ASN A 78 2.30 -10.04 -14.31
CA ASN A 78 3.31 -9.00 -14.16
C ASN A 78 3.77 -8.93 -12.71
N VAL A 79 5.00 -8.45 -12.54
CA VAL A 79 5.58 -8.08 -11.25
C VAL A 79 6.03 -6.64 -11.36
N TRP A 80 5.72 -5.82 -10.36
CA TRP A 80 6.13 -4.43 -10.29
C TRP A 80 6.58 -4.05 -8.89
N HIS A 81 7.31 -2.94 -8.80
CA HIS A 81 7.82 -2.40 -7.56
C HIS A 81 7.41 -0.95 -7.40
N THR A 82 7.05 -0.58 -6.17
CA THR A 82 6.80 0.80 -5.78
C THR A 82 7.62 1.18 -4.57
N VAL A 83 7.90 2.47 -4.44
CA VAL A 83 8.80 2.99 -3.42
C VAL A 83 8.15 4.16 -2.70
N GLY A 84 7.99 4.02 -1.39
CA GLY A 84 7.58 5.11 -0.50
C GLY A 84 8.74 5.53 0.39
N ALA A 85 8.84 6.82 0.68
CA ALA A 85 9.85 7.34 1.59
C ALA A 85 9.26 8.37 2.55
N SER A 86 9.54 8.20 3.84
CA SER A 86 9.11 9.11 4.90
C SER A 86 10.02 8.90 6.13
N THR A 87 10.06 9.84 7.06
CA THR A 87 10.64 9.61 8.39
C THR A 87 9.80 8.64 9.25
N ASN A 88 8.57 8.34 8.83
CA ASN A 88 7.69 7.35 9.45
C ASN A 88 7.54 6.11 8.56
N ILE A 89 7.85 4.93 9.12
CA ILE A 89 7.75 3.66 8.41
C ILE A 89 6.32 3.33 7.96
N LEU A 90 5.30 3.68 8.74
CA LEU A 90 3.91 3.41 8.36
C LEU A 90 3.47 4.31 7.20
N GLU A 91 3.92 5.56 7.18
CA GLU A 91 3.65 6.48 6.08
C GLU A 91 4.39 6.07 4.81
N ALA A 92 5.67 5.70 4.91
CA ALA A 92 6.44 5.18 3.78
C ALA A 92 5.78 3.91 3.18
N SER A 93 5.29 3.02 4.05
CA SER A 93 4.55 1.83 3.61
C SER A 93 3.22 2.17 2.96
N TRP A 94 2.47 3.14 3.50
CA TRP A 94 1.22 3.61 2.92
C TRP A 94 1.44 4.15 1.51
N LEU A 95 2.42 5.04 1.33
CA LEU A 95 2.75 5.63 0.02
C LEU A 95 3.11 4.53 -1.00
N ALA A 96 4.02 3.61 -0.64
CA ALA A 96 4.39 2.51 -1.53
C ALA A 96 3.18 1.62 -1.90
N LEU A 97 2.30 1.35 -0.94
CA LEU A 97 1.14 0.48 -1.11
C LEU A 97 0.09 1.14 -2.02
N THR A 98 -0.26 2.40 -1.78
CA THR A 98 -1.23 3.13 -2.59
C THR A 98 -0.73 3.32 -4.02
N ASP A 99 0.55 3.66 -4.18
CA ASP A 99 1.17 3.79 -5.50
C ASP A 99 1.13 2.47 -6.27
N SER A 100 1.29 1.33 -5.58
CA SER A 100 1.22 0.00 -6.20
C SER A 100 -0.16 -0.27 -6.80
N PHE A 101 -1.22 0.03 -6.05
CA PHE A 101 -2.59 -0.18 -6.49
C PHE A 101 -2.96 0.80 -7.60
N GLU A 102 -2.61 2.08 -7.44
CA GLU A 102 -2.87 3.12 -8.43
C GLU A 102 -2.16 2.83 -9.75
N TRP A 103 -0.87 2.49 -9.71
CA TRP A 103 -0.11 2.13 -10.90
C TRP A 103 -0.75 0.95 -11.64
N TRP A 104 -1.16 -0.09 -10.92
CA TRP A 104 -1.78 -1.26 -11.54
C TRP A 104 -3.14 -0.93 -12.16
N LEU A 105 -4.00 -0.18 -11.45
CA LEU A 105 -5.29 0.27 -11.97
C LEU A 105 -5.13 1.13 -13.22
N PHE A 106 -4.16 2.05 -13.22
CA PHE A 106 -3.85 2.91 -14.36
C PHE A 106 -3.33 2.10 -15.54
N ASN A 107 -2.36 1.21 -15.32
CA ASN A 107 -1.75 0.40 -16.39
C ASN A 107 -2.74 -0.61 -17.01
N ASN A 108 -3.78 -1.00 -16.27
CA ASN A 108 -4.87 -1.84 -16.78
C ASN A 108 -6.06 -1.02 -17.33
N ASN A 109 -5.92 0.31 -17.49
CA ASN A 109 -6.95 1.23 -17.99
C ASN A 109 -8.27 1.19 -17.19
N ILE A 110 -8.21 0.88 -15.89
CA ILE A 110 -9.37 0.87 -14.99
C ILE A 110 -9.67 2.28 -14.48
N ILE A 111 -8.62 3.09 -14.28
CA ILE A 111 -8.71 4.51 -13.92
C ILE A 111 -7.96 5.38 -14.93
N THR A 112 -8.33 6.67 -15.00
CA THR A 112 -7.71 7.66 -15.89
C THR A 112 -7.07 8.79 -15.08
N SER A 113 -6.00 9.39 -15.62
CA SER A 113 -5.38 10.60 -15.06
C SER A 113 -6.31 11.81 -15.00
#